data_AF-A0A5K1F6T2-F1
#
_entry.id   AF-A0A5K1F6T2-F1
#
_cell.length_a   1.000
_cell.length_b   1.000
_cell.length_c   1.000
_cell.angle_alpha   90.00
_cell.angle_beta   90.00
_cell.angle_gamma   90.00
#
_symmetry.space_group_name_H-M   'P 1'
#
loop_
_entity.id
_entity.type
_entity.pdbx_description
1 polymer ?
#
loop_
_entity_poly.entity_id
_entity_poly.type
_entity_poly.pdbx_seq_one_letter_code
_entity_poly.pdbx_strand_id
1 'polypeptide(L)' 'ILLLPAMSESHCYTTIFSFGDSLADTGNYLLSGPARFPAVAHLPYGETFFHHPTGRFCNGRLIIDFM' A
#
# COMPACT_ATOMS: atom_id res chain seq x y z
N ILE A 1 10.98 -2.79 4.85
CA ILE A 1 10.73 -3.90 3.90
C ILE A 1 11.56 -5.11 4.32
N LEU A 2 10.95 -6.29 4.34
CA LEU A 2 11.63 -7.57 4.47
C LEU A 2 11.32 -8.41 3.22
N LEU A 3 12.33 -9.10 2.70
CA LEU A 3 12.22 -9.95 1.52
C LEU A 3 12.48 -11.40 1.92
N LEU A 4 11.56 -12.30 1.60
CA LEU A 4 11.75 -13.73 1.84
C LEU A 4 12.19 -14.45 0.56
N PRO A 5 13.28 -15.23 0.62
CA PRO A 5 13.83 -15.90 -0.55
C PRO A 5 12.90 -17.02 -1.02
N ALA A 6 12.88 -17.26 -2.34
CA ALA A 6 12.30 -18.46 -2.92
C ALA A 6 13.13 -19.69 -2.51
N MET A 7 12.47 -20.84 -2.36
CA MET A 7 13.15 -22.14 -2.20
C MET A 7 13.67 -22.68 -3.57
N SER A 8 14.35 -21.85 -4.35
CA SER A 8 14.87 -22.20 -5.68
C SER A 8 16.24 -21.56 -5.90
N GLU A 9 17.08 -22.14 -6.76
CA GLU A 9 18.47 -21.70 -7.02
C GLU A 9 18.58 -20.31 -7.67
N SER A 10 17.46 -19.73 -8.08
CA SER A 10 17.37 -18.32 -8.46
C SER A 10 17.23 -17.44 -7.21
N HIS A 11 18.12 -16.45 -7.05
CA HIS A 11 18.07 -15.39 -6.03
C HIS A 11 16.84 -14.45 -6.19
N CYS A 12 15.65 -15.01 -6.41
CA CYS A 12 14.40 -14.27 -6.44
C CYS A 12 13.73 -14.32 -5.09
N TYR A 13 13.22 -13.16 -4.65
CA TYR A 13 12.32 -13.08 -3.51
C TYR A 13 10.89 -13.28 -4.00
N THR A 14 10.15 -14.18 -3.35
CA THR A 14 8.74 -14.45 -3.71
C THR A 14 7.77 -13.64 -2.88
N THR A 15 8.25 -12.98 -1.82
CA THR A 15 7.38 -12.30 -0.88
C THR A 15 8.07 -11.08 -0.30
N ILE A 16 7.31 -9.99 -0.23
CA ILE A 16 7.72 -8.71 0.35
C ILE A 16 6.80 -8.41 1.53
N PHE A 17 7.38 -8.15 2.69
CA PHE A 17 6.68 -7.57 3.84
C PHE A 17 7.04 -6.09 3.92
N SER A 18 6.07 -5.22 3.64
CA SER A 18 6.25 -3.78 3.73
C SER A 18 5.83 -3.29 5.12
N PHE A 19 6.72 -2.53 5.76
CA PHE A 19 6.47 -1.88 7.04
C PHE A 19 6.72 -0.38 6.84
N GLY A 20 5.91 0.44 7.48
CA GLY A 20 6.05 1.88 7.40
C GLY A 20 4.80 2.59 7.90
N ASP A 21 4.60 3.77 7.36
CA ASP A 21 3.49 4.67 7.63
C ASP A 21 2.60 4.80 6.38
N SER A 22 1.99 5.97 6.20
CA SER A 22 1.13 6.29 5.06
C SER A 22 1.77 6.06 3.69
N LEU A 23 3.10 6.12 3.54
CA LEU A 23 3.79 5.89 2.27
C LEU A 23 3.88 4.40 1.88
N ALA A 24 3.72 3.51 2.85
CA ALA A 24 3.71 2.06 2.65
C ALA A 24 2.30 1.46 2.81
N ASP A 25 1.36 2.23 3.34
CA ASP A 25 0.02 1.76 3.70
C ASP A 25 -0.90 1.63 2.48
N THR A 26 -1.19 0.39 2.10
CA THR A 26 -2.10 0.05 1.01
C THR A 26 -3.59 0.01 1.41
N GLY A 27 -3.95 0.47 2.61
CA GLY A 27 -5.34 0.56 3.10
C GLY A 27 -5.57 0.04 4.51
N ASN A 28 -4.52 -0.36 5.24
CA ASN A 28 -4.59 -0.81 6.62
C ASN A 28 -5.17 0.26 7.55
N TYR A 29 -4.80 1.54 7.38
CA TYR A 29 -5.35 2.61 8.21
C TYR A 29 -6.88 2.76 8.03
N LEU A 30 -7.37 2.66 6.79
CA LEU A 30 -8.80 2.63 6.49
C LEU A 30 -9.51 1.45 7.17
N LEU A 31 -8.90 0.26 7.18
CA LEU A 31 -9.45 -0.92 7.86
C LEU A 31 -9.43 -0.80 9.39
N SER A 32 -8.45 -0.07 9.95
CA SER A 32 -8.30 0.11 11.40
C SER A 32 -9.30 1.09 12.03
N GLY A 33 -10.13 1.75 11.23
CA GLY A 33 -11.02 2.83 11.68
C GLY A 33 -10.33 4.18 11.66
N PRO A 34 -10.35 4.92 10.52
CA PRO A 34 -9.50 6.07 10.26
C PRO A 34 -10.02 7.35 10.96
N ALA A 35 -10.10 7.34 12.28
CA ALA A 35 -10.72 8.43 13.05
C ALA A 35 -9.97 9.77 12.93
N ARG A 36 -8.63 9.74 12.85
CA ARG A 36 -7.80 10.96 12.77
C ARG A 36 -7.78 11.53 11.35
N PHE A 37 -7.81 10.68 10.34
CA PHE A 37 -7.78 11.09 8.92
C PHE A 37 -8.87 10.38 8.11
N PRO A 38 -10.17 10.70 8.34
CA PRO A 38 -11.28 10.02 7.66
C PRO A 38 -11.31 10.31 6.16
N ALA A 39 -10.70 11.41 5.72
CA ALA A 39 -10.62 11.80 4.32
C ALA A 39 -10.00 10.72 3.42
N VAL A 40 -9.16 9.83 3.97
CA VAL A 40 -8.53 8.72 3.22
C VAL A 40 -9.55 7.74 2.63
N ALA A 41 -10.78 7.72 3.17
CA ALA A 41 -11.91 6.93 2.69
C ALA A 41 -12.66 7.57 1.51
N HIS A 42 -12.22 8.75 1.05
CA HIS A 42 -12.91 9.55 0.05
C HIS A 42 -11.94 10.04 -1.04
N LEU A 43 -12.51 10.50 -2.16
CA LEU A 43 -11.74 11.22 -3.17
C LEU A 43 -11.13 12.49 -2.54
N PRO A 44 -9.89 12.88 -2.91
CA PRO A 44 -9.17 12.46 -4.11
C PRO A 44 -8.34 11.16 -3.99
N TYR A 45 -8.31 10.49 -2.82
CA TYR A 45 -7.41 9.36 -2.54
C TYR A 45 -7.72 8.08 -3.34
N GLY A 46 -7.21 8.03 -4.57
CA GLY A 46 -7.38 6.96 -5.55
C GLY A 46 -7.94 7.44 -6.89
N GLU A 47 -8.21 8.75 -7.02
CA GLU A 47 -8.88 9.35 -8.19
C GLU A 47 -8.13 9.13 -9.51
N THR A 48 -6.81 9.24 -9.51
CA THR A 48 -6.01 9.26 -10.75
C THR A 48 -5.79 7.88 -11.34
N PHE A 49 -5.57 6.83 -10.53
CA PHE A 49 -5.24 5.49 -11.03
C PHE A 49 -6.33 4.45 -10.81
N PHE A 50 -6.95 4.42 -9.63
CA PHE A 50 -7.96 3.41 -9.27
C PHE A 50 -9.39 3.88 -9.57
N HIS A 51 -9.59 5.19 -9.67
CA HIS A 51 -10.88 5.85 -9.90
C HIS A 51 -11.94 5.58 -8.83
N HIS A 52 -11.50 5.18 -7.62
CA HIS A 52 -12.32 5.08 -6.42
C HIS A 52 -11.44 5.25 -5.17
N PRO A 53 -12.02 5.59 -4.00
CA PRO A 53 -11.27 5.64 -2.76
C PRO A 53 -10.61 4.30 -2.43
N THR A 54 -9.34 4.33 -2.06
CA THR A 54 -8.55 3.10 -1.77
C THR A 54 -8.09 2.98 -0.33
N GLY A 55 -8.16 4.04 0.47
CA GLY A 55 -7.53 4.06 1.79
C GLY A 55 -6.01 4.32 1.75
N ARG A 56 -5.44 4.54 0.57
CA ARG A 56 -4.04 4.93 0.39
C ARG A 56 -3.90 6.45 0.50
N PHE A 57 -2.82 6.93 1.10
CA PHE A 57 -2.53 8.37 1.20
C PHE A 57 -1.94 8.96 -0.10
N CYS A 58 -2.45 8.55 -1.25
CA CYS A 58 -2.14 9.12 -2.56
C CYS A 58 -3.27 8.89 -3.57
N ASN A 59 -3.20 9.53 -4.75
CA ASN A 59 -4.21 9.39 -5.81
C ASN A 59 -4.01 8.14 -6.69
N GLY A 60 -3.02 7.29 -6.40
CA GLY A 60 -2.72 6.13 -7.22
C GLY A 60 -1.80 5.13 -6.54
N ARG A 61 -0.77 4.68 -7.26
CA ARG A 61 0.15 3.63 -6.78
C ARG A 61 1.20 4.19 -5.82
N LEU A 62 1.52 3.41 -4.80
CA LEU A 62 2.64 3.64 -3.88
C LEU A 62 3.91 3.01 -4.47
N ILE A 63 5.08 3.37 -3.92
CA ILE A 63 6.36 2.83 -4.39
C ILE A 63 6.42 1.29 -4.31
N ILE A 64 5.71 0.69 -3.36
CA ILE A 64 5.63 -0.77 -3.17
C ILE A 64 4.90 -1.49 -4.31
N ASP A 65 4.07 -0.80 -5.10
CA ASP A 65 3.38 -1.44 -6.24
C ASP A 65 4.29 -1.62 -7.47
N PHE A 66 5.54 -1.15 -7.40
CA PHE A 66 6.51 -1.21 -8.50
C PHE A 66 7.71 -2.13 -8.21
N MET A 67 7.69 -2.82 -7.07
CA MET A 67 8.74 -3.77 -6.65
C MET A 67 8.36 -5.20 -7.02
#